data_AF-A0A6B3HZX3-F1
#
_entry.id   AF-A0A6B3HZX3-F1
#
_cell.length_a   1.000
_cell.length_b   1.000
_cell.length_c   1.000
_cell.angle_alpha   90.00
_cell.angle_beta   90.00
_cell.angle_gamma   90.00
#
_symmetry.space_group_name_H-M   'P 1'
#
loop_
_entity.id
_entity.type
_entity.pdbx_description
1 polymer ?
#
loop_
_entity_poly.entity_id
_entity_poly.type
_entity_poly.pdbx_seq_one_letter_code
_entity_poly.pdbx_strand_id
1 'polypeptide(L)'
;RAAGHDAEQVVDALVEYSRYPVPHALLVDIAETMARYGRLTLSKHPVHGLVLTSTDRPVLEEILRSKKVQPLVGARLDPDTVAVHPSERGQIKQTLLKLGWPAEDLAGYVDGEAHPIELAEDGWALRPYQRQAVEGFWHGGS
;
A
#
# COMPACT_ATOMS: atom_id res chain seq x y z
N ARG A 1 -6.40 -0.65 5.04
CA ARG A 1 -7.30 -1.84 5.09
C ARG A 1 -7.38 -2.41 3.68
N ALA A 2 -6.74 -3.55 3.39
CA ALA A 2 -6.90 -4.19 2.08
C ALA A 2 -8.27 -4.90 2.04
N ALA A 3 -9.14 -4.53 1.10
CA ALA A 3 -10.52 -5.02 0.94
C ALA A 3 -11.50 -4.78 2.12
N GLY A 4 -11.12 -4.02 3.15
CA GLY A 4 -12.01 -3.66 4.27
C GLY A 4 -12.04 -4.66 5.43
N HIS A 5 -11.34 -5.80 5.33
CA HIS A 5 -11.25 -6.79 6.40
C HIS A 5 -10.14 -6.48 7.40
N ASP A 6 -10.40 -6.74 8.68
CA ASP A 6 -9.37 -6.75 9.73
C ASP A 6 -8.76 -8.14 9.92
N ALA A 7 -7.67 -8.21 10.70
CA ALA A 7 -6.93 -9.44 10.91
C ALA A 7 -7.76 -10.51 11.63
N GLU A 8 -8.65 -10.10 12.53
CA GLU A 8 -9.51 -10.98 13.32
C GLU A 8 -10.49 -11.70 12.39
N GLN A 9 -11.16 -10.97 11.50
CA GLN A 9 -12.06 -11.55 10.49
C GLN A 9 -11.37 -12.57 9.59
N VAL A 10 -10.12 -12.30 9.17
CA VAL A 10 -9.36 -13.23 8.32
C VAL A 10 -8.97 -14.49 9.11
N VAL A 11 -8.53 -14.33 10.35
CA VAL A 11 -8.19 -15.44 11.25
C VAL A 11 -9.42 -16.30 11.53
N ASP A 12 -10.55 -15.68 11.86
CA ASP A 12 -11.81 -16.37 12.15
C ASP A 12 -12.29 -17.17 10.94
N ALA A 13 -12.24 -16.60 9.74
CA ALA A 13 -12.60 -17.30 8.51
C ALA A 13 -11.72 -18.54 8.27
N LEU A 14 -10.40 -18.45 8.53
CA LEU A 14 -9.51 -19.60 8.41
C LEU A 14 -9.86 -20.70 9.41
N VAL A 15 -10.21 -20.33 10.64
CA VAL A 15 -10.62 -21.29 11.67
C VAL A 15 -11.97 -21.94 11.34
N GLU A 16 -12.93 -21.15 10.87
CA GLU A 16 -14.30 -21.60 10.57
C GLU A 16 -14.36 -22.54 9.35
N TYR A 17 -13.65 -22.19 8.28
CA TYR A 17 -13.79 -22.88 6.99
C TYR A 17 -12.67 -23.90 6.70
N SER A 18 -11.68 -24.05 7.58
CA SER A 18 -10.61 -25.03 7.37
C SER A 18 -11.07 -26.45 7.71
N ARG A 19 -10.77 -27.39 6.81
CA ARG A 19 -10.99 -28.83 7.02
C ARG A 19 -10.16 -29.41 8.17
N TYR A 20 -9.01 -28.81 8.46
CA TYR A 20 -8.08 -29.25 9.51
C TYR A 20 -7.74 -28.09 10.45
N PRO A 21 -7.29 -28.36 11.69
CA PRO A 21 -6.85 -27.30 12.58
C PRO A 21 -5.77 -26.43 11.93
N VAL A 22 -5.99 -25.11 11.93
CA VAL A 22 -5.04 -24.15 11.39
C VAL A 22 -3.87 -24.01 12.36
N PRO A 23 -2.61 -24.15 11.91
CA PRO A 23 -1.45 -23.98 12.79
C PRO A 23 -1.44 -22.60 13.44
N HIS A 24 -1.25 -22.54 14.76
CA HIS A 24 -1.24 -21.27 15.50
C HIS A 24 -0.20 -20.28 14.98
N ALA A 25 0.98 -20.76 14.59
CA ALA A 25 2.03 -19.92 14.01
C ALA A 25 1.55 -19.16 12.77
N LEU A 26 0.75 -19.79 11.90
CA LEU A 26 0.20 -19.14 10.71
C LEU A 26 -0.79 -18.03 11.07
N LEU A 27 -1.64 -18.25 12.09
CA LEU A 27 -2.59 -17.24 12.55
C LEU A 27 -1.88 -16.02 13.12
N VAL A 28 -0.81 -16.24 13.90
CA VAL A 28 0.04 -15.17 14.44
C VAL A 28 0.71 -14.41 13.29
N ASP A 29 1.31 -15.12 12.33
CA ASP A 29 1.99 -14.50 11.19
C ASP A 29 1.06 -13.59 10.37
N ILE A 30 -0.19 -14.03 10.14
CA ILE A 30 -1.21 -13.24 9.42
C ILE A 30 -1.56 -11.99 10.22
N ALA A 31 -1.86 -12.15 11.52
CA ALA A 31 -2.23 -11.03 12.37
C ALA A 31 -1.11 -9.98 12.44
N GLU A 32 0.13 -10.43 12.64
CA GLU A 32 1.29 -9.54 12.65
C GLU A 32 1.49 -8.86 11.30
N THR A 33 1.38 -9.59 10.18
CA THR A 33 1.56 -9.03 8.85
C THR A 33 0.50 -7.96 8.56
N MET A 34 -0.76 -8.24 8.84
CA MET A 34 -1.86 -7.30 8.62
C MET A 34 -1.76 -6.08 9.53
N ALA A 35 -1.26 -6.23 10.76
CA ALA A 35 -1.04 -5.13 11.69
C ALA A 35 0.02 -4.12 11.23
N ARG A 36 0.86 -4.46 10.26
CA ARG A 36 1.87 -3.54 9.69
C ARG A 36 1.30 -2.65 8.59
N TYR A 37 0.23 -3.08 7.92
CA TYR A 37 -0.42 -2.28 6.88
C TYR A 37 -1.11 -1.04 7.46
N GLY A 38 -1.04 0.07 6.74
CA GLY A 38 -1.67 1.33 7.13
C GLY A 38 -0.88 2.13 8.18
N ARG A 39 0.24 1.61 8.68
CA ARG A 39 1.13 2.39 9.57
C ARG A 39 1.91 3.45 8.84
N LEU A 40 2.17 3.25 7.54
CA LEU A 40 2.92 4.17 6.70
C LEU A 40 2.09 4.57 5.50
N THR A 41 2.10 5.87 5.20
CA THR A 41 1.38 6.45 4.08
C THR A 41 2.29 7.37 3.28
N LEU A 42 2.40 7.13 1.98
CA LEU A 42 2.96 8.08 1.02
C LEU A 42 1.82 8.96 0.52
N SER A 43 1.97 10.29 0.64
CA SER A 43 0.95 11.23 0.18
C SER A 43 1.58 12.50 -0.38
N LYS A 44 0.78 13.28 -1.11
CA LYS A 44 1.19 14.58 -1.63
C LYS A 44 0.89 15.66 -0.59
N HIS A 45 1.93 16.31 -0.10
CA HIS A 45 1.87 17.48 0.77
C HIS A 45 1.82 18.77 -0.07
N PRO A 46 0.95 19.76 0.27
CA PRO A 46 0.80 21.00 -0.50
C PRO A 46 2.09 21.81 -0.67
N VAL A 47 2.96 21.80 0.35
CA VAL A 47 4.19 22.60 0.40
C VAL A 47 5.44 21.77 0.12
N HIS A 48 5.43 20.48 0.48
CA HIS A 48 6.65 19.67 0.55
C HIS A 48 6.72 18.59 -0.55
N GLY A 49 5.71 18.53 -1.43
CA GLY A 49 5.68 17.51 -2.48
C GLY A 49 5.37 16.14 -1.89
N LEU A 50 6.16 15.13 -2.21
CA LEU A 50 5.93 13.77 -1.70
C LEU A 50 6.42 13.64 -0.25
N VAL A 51 5.59 13.08 0.62
CA VAL A 51 5.93 12.83 2.03
C VAL A 51 5.58 11.41 2.43
N LEU A 52 6.33 10.87 3.39
CA LEU A 52 6.04 9.63 4.10
C LEU A 52 5.61 9.98 5.52
N THR A 53 4.37 9.62 5.88
CA THR A 53 3.79 9.83 7.21
C THR A 53 3.59 8.49 7.90
N SER A 54 3.76 8.46 9.21
CA SER A 54 3.48 7.29 10.04
C SER A 54 2.40 7.56 11.08
N THR A 55 1.52 6.59 11.34
CA THR A 55 0.65 6.62 12.53
C THR A 55 1.34 6.02 13.76
N ASP A 56 2.55 5.49 13.59
CA ASP A 56 3.35 4.83 14.62
C ASP A 56 4.79 5.37 14.57
N ARG A 57 5.11 6.26 15.51
CA ARG A 57 6.40 6.94 15.56
C ARG A 57 7.60 6.00 15.74
N PRO A 58 7.58 5.04 16.69
CA PRO A 58 8.61 4.00 16.77
C PRO A 58 8.95 3.34 15.42
N VAL A 59 7.93 3.00 14.63
CA VAL A 59 8.12 2.39 13.30
C VAL A 59 8.84 3.34 12.36
N LEU A 60 8.45 4.62 12.34
CA LEU A 60 9.14 5.62 11.52
C LEU A 60 10.60 5.79 11.91
N GLU A 61 10.90 5.83 13.22
CA GLU A 61 12.26 5.94 13.73
C GLU A 61 13.12 4.73 13.36
N GLU A 62 12.57 3.52 13.46
CA GLU A 62 13.25 2.29 13.04
C GLU A 62 13.61 2.35 11.55
N ILE A 63 12.65 2.75 10.73
CA ILE A 63 12.80 2.82 9.26
C ILE A 63 13.86 3.84 8.86
N LEU A 64 13.90 5.02 9.50
CA LEU A 64 14.87 6.07 9.18
C LEU A 64 16.30 5.73 9.62
N ARG A 65 16.48 4.77 10.52
CA ARG A 65 17.81 4.21 10.84
C ARG A 65 18.33 3.26 9.76
N SER A 66 17.47 2.78 8.87
CA SER A 66 17.88 1.89 7.79
C SER A 66 18.73 2.64 6.76
N LYS A 67 19.97 2.17 6.57
CA LYS A 67 20.89 2.70 5.53
C LYS A 67 20.31 2.60 4.11
N LYS A 68 19.32 1.73 3.88
CA LYS A 68 18.63 1.60 2.59
C LYS A 68 17.58 2.69 2.37
N VAL A 69 17.02 3.23 3.45
CA VAL A 69 15.95 4.24 3.40
C VAL A 69 16.51 5.65 3.45
N GLN A 70 17.57 5.88 4.22
CA GLN A 70 18.26 7.18 4.34
C GLN A 70 18.49 7.93 3.01
N PRO A 71 18.95 7.30 1.91
CA PRO A 71 19.15 8.02 0.65
C PRO A 71 17.83 8.36 -0.09
N LEU A 72 16.70 7.78 0.31
CA LEU A 72 15.40 7.95 -0.35
C LEU A 72 14.53 9.02 0.32
N VAL A 73 14.94 9.49 1.50
CA VAL A 73 14.20 10.44 2.33
C VAL A 73 14.99 11.75 2.47
N GLY A 74 14.26 12.85 2.62
CA GLY A 74 14.81 14.18 2.83
C GLY A 74 14.76 14.62 4.29
N ALA A 75 14.55 15.93 4.48
CA ALA A 75 14.44 16.51 5.82
C ALA A 75 13.24 15.94 6.59
N ARG A 76 13.42 15.80 7.91
CA ARG A 76 12.32 15.57 8.84
C ARG A 76 11.45 16.84 8.89
N LEU A 77 10.15 16.69 8.63
CA LEU A 77 9.22 17.81 8.59
C LEU A 77 8.56 18.03 9.96
N ASP A 78 8.17 16.93 10.60
CA ASP A 78 7.59 16.90 11.94
C ASP A 78 7.86 15.54 12.60
N PRO A 79 7.44 15.28 13.85
CA PRO A 79 7.69 14.02 14.54
C PRO A 79 7.12 12.74 13.90
N ASP A 80 6.23 12.83 12.92
CA ASP A 80 5.57 11.68 12.28
C ASP A 80 5.67 11.72 10.74
N THR A 81 6.33 12.75 10.17
CA THR A 81 6.43 12.97 8.73
C THR A 81 7.86 13.29 8.27
N VAL A 82 8.28 12.66 7.18
CA VAL A 82 9.55 12.94 6.49
C VAL A 82 9.31 13.24 5.01
N ALA A 83 10.08 14.17 4.45
CA ALA A 83 10.06 14.42 3.01
C ALA A 83 10.59 13.21 2.24
N VAL A 84 10.07 12.96 1.05
CA VAL A 84 10.54 11.92 0.12
C VAL A 84 10.73 12.58 -1.24
N HIS A 85 11.82 12.24 -1.93
CA HIS A 85 12.01 12.77 -3.27
C HIS A 85 11.01 12.12 -4.25
N PRO A 86 10.28 12.89 -5.10
CA PRO A 86 9.25 12.31 -5.97
C PRO A 86 9.71 11.19 -6.90
N SER A 87 10.95 11.26 -7.42
CA SER A 87 11.53 10.17 -8.25
C SER A 87 11.72 8.87 -7.48
N GLU A 88 11.84 8.94 -6.16
CA GLU A 88 12.11 7.79 -5.30
C GLU A 88 10.83 7.09 -4.83
N ARG A 89 9.63 7.56 -5.20
CA ARG A 89 8.34 6.98 -4.77
C ARG A 89 8.29 5.46 -4.96
N GLY A 90 8.66 4.98 -6.14
CA GLY A 90 8.69 3.54 -6.43
C GLY A 90 9.76 2.82 -5.60
N GLN A 91 10.95 3.41 -5.49
CA GLN A 91 12.09 2.83 -4.79
C GLN A 91 11.87 2.73 -3.28
N ILE A 92 11.32 3.78 -2.66
CA ILE A 92 11.01 3.79 -1.23
C ILE A 92 9.91 2.78 -0.93
N LYS A 93 8.86 2.69 -1.77
CA LYS A 93 7.79 1.70 -1.62
C LYS A 93 8.32 0.26 -1.66
N GLN A 94 9.17 -0.06 -2.62
CA GLN A 94 9.81 -1.38 -2.70
C GLN A 94 10.76 -1.65 -1.51
N THR A 95 11.49 -0.63 -1.06
CA THR A 95 12.44 -0.77 0.04
C THR A 95 11.71 -1.02 1.36
N LEU A 96 10.64 -0.27 1.62
CA LEU A 96 9.76 -0.44 2.78
C LEU A 96 9.08 -1.81 2.79
N LEU A 97 8.62 -2.31 1.63
CA LEU A 97 8.09 -3.67 1.50
C LEU A 97 9.14 -4.74 1.88
N LYS A 98 10.39 -4.59 1.41
CA LYS A 98 11.50 -5.50 1.75
C LYS A 98 11.88 -5.45 3.23
N LEU A 99 11.60 -4.34 3.92
CA LEU A 99 11.79 -4.19 5.36
C LEU A 99 10.57 -4.67 6.16
N GLY A 100 9.51 -5.14 5.50
CA GLY A 100 8.30 -5.64 6.14
C GLY A 100 7.34 -4.56 6.59
N TRP A 101 7.51 -3.32 6.15
CA TRP A 101 6.68 -2.17 6.50
C TRP A 101 6.02 -1.57 5.26
N PRO A 102 5.00 -2.21 4.67
CA PRO A 102 4.39 -1.73 3.43
C PRO A 102 3.74 -0.34 3.63
N ALA A 103 4.04 0.59 2.72
CA ALA A 103 3.40 1.91 2.71
C ALA A 103 2.20 1.94 1.75
N GLU A 104 1.09 2.47 2.25
CA GLU A 104 -0.08 2.84 1.44
C GLU A 104 0.26 4.06 0.59
N ASP A 105 -0.19 4.10 -0.65
CA ASP A 105 0.27 5.08 -1.63
C ASP A 105 -0.88 5.94 -2.12
N LEU A 106 -1.08 7.07 -1.42
CA LEU A 106 -2.15 8.04 -1.63
C LEU A 106 -1.66 9.30 -2.35
N ALA A 107 -0.44 9.31 -2.88
CA ALA A 107 0.10 10.47 -3.58
C ALA A 107 -0.59 10.74 -4.94
N GLY A 108 -1.53 9.87 -5.35
CA GLY A 108 -2.28 9.95 -6.61
C GLY A 108 -1.39 9.76 -7.84
N TYR A 109 -2.00 9.72 -9.02
CA TYR A 109 -1.28 9.97 -10.27
C TYR A 109 -1.34 11.47 -10.54
N VAL A 110 -0.27 12.04 -11.08
CA VAL A 110 -0.41 13.32 -11.79
C VAL A 110 -1.02 12.93 -13.12
N ASP A 111 -2.22 13.43 -13.44
CA ASP A 111 -2.78 13.26 -14.78
C ASP A 111 -1.72 13.74 -15.77
N GLY A 112 -1.17 12.80 -16.53
CA GLY A 112 -0.28 13.12 -17.64
C GLY A 112 -1.06 13.84 -18.74
N GLU A 113 -0.41 14.08 -19.87
CA GLU A 113 -1.13 14.52 -21.05
C GLU A 113 -2.15 13.43 -21.46
N ALA A 114 -3.43 13.78 -21.45
CA ALA A 114 -4.48 12.86 -21.83
C ALA A 114 -4.38 12.59 -23.34
N HIS A 115 -3.98 11.38 -23.70
CA HIS A 115 -4.02 10.92 -25.07
C HIS A 115 -5.40 10.34 -25.37
N PRO A 116 -6.06 10.75 -26.46
CA PRO A 116 -7.33 10.16 -26.87
C PRO A 116 -7.08 8.70 -27.28
N ILE A 117 -7.46 7.78 -26.41
CA ILE A 117 -7.38 6.33 -26.61
C ILE A 117 -8.72 5.75 -26.17
N GLU A 118 -9.37 5.02 -27.07
CA GLU A 118 -10.64 4.35 -26.81
C GLU A 118 -10.54 2.87 -27.13
N LEU A 119 -11.33 2.06 -26.41
CA LEU A 119 -11.42 0.62 -26.67
C LEU A 119 -12.27 0.37 -27.91
N ALA A 120 -11.68 -0.20 -28.96
CA ALA A 120 -12.42 -0.62 -30.14
C ALA A 120 -13.04 -2.01 -29.94
N GLU A 121 -14.35 -2.06 -29.70
CA GLU A 121 -15.15 -3.28 -29.54
C GLU A 121 -15.79 -3.72 -30.87
N ASP A 122 -14.98 -3.81 -31.94
CA ASP A 122 -15.46 -4.30 -33.25
C ASP A 122 -15.38 -5.83 -33.33
N GLY A 123 -16.54 -6.48 -33.41
CA GLY A 123 -16.65 -7.94 -33.48
C GLY A 123 -16.38 -8.69 -32.16
N TRP A 124 -16.15 -7.97 -31.07
CA TRP A 124 -15.97 -8.56 -29.74
C TRP A 124 -16.49 -7.61 -28.65
N ALA A 125 -16.78 -8.16 -27.48
CA ALA A 125 -17.12 -7.38 -26.28
C ALA A 125 -16.42 -7.98 -25.06
N LEU A 126 -16.16 -7.16 -24.05
CA LEU A 126 -15.65 -7.66 -22.78
C LEU A 126 -16.62 -8.71 -22.18
N ARG A 127 -16.04 -9.82 -21.70
CA ARG A 127 -16.77 -10.84 -20.96
C ARG A 127 -17.14 -10.31 -19.57
N PRO A 128 -18.18 -10.85 -18.91
CA PRO A 128 -18.62 -10.38 -17.59
C PRO A 128 -17.49 -10.31 -16.54
N TYR A 129 -16.63 -11.33 -16.44
CA TYR A 129 -15.52 -11.32 -15.49
C TYR A 129 -14.46 -10.25 -15.81
N GLN A 130 -14.30 -9.85 -17.08
CA GLN A 130 -13.36 -8.80 -17.47
C GLN A 130 -13.88 -7.42 -17.05
N ARG A 131 -15.18 -7.18 -17.20
CA ARG A 131 -15.83 -5.96 -16.68
C ARG A 131 -15.71 -5.88 -15.15
N GLN A 132 -15.98 -6.98 -14.45
CA GLN A 132 -15.83 -7.05 -12.99
C GLN A 132 -14.39 -6.78 -12.54
N ALA A 133 -13.39 -7.27 -13.29
CA ALA A 133 -11.99 -6.99 -13.00
C ALA A 133 -11.65 -5.50 -13.16
N VAL A 134 -12.19 -4.84 -14.20
CA VAL A 134 -12.02 -3.39 -14.43
C VAL A 134 -12.68 -2.59 -13.32
N GLU A 135 -13.91 -2.92 -12.94
CA GLU A 135 -14.63 -2.28 -11.84
C GLU A 135 -13.87 -2.43 -10.51
N GLY A 136 -13.39 -3.64 -10.21
CA GLY A 136 -12.61 -3.91 -8.99
C GLY A 136 -11.29 -3.13 -8.94
N PHE A 137 -10.64 -2.93 -10.09
CA PHE A 137 -9.43 -2.13 -10.20
C PHE A 137 -9.70 -0.64 -9.86
N TRP A 138 -10.80 -0.08 -10.38
CA TRP A 138 -11.16 1.33 -10.18
C TRP A 138 -11.60 1.61 -8.73
N HIS A 139 -12.36 0.71 -8.12
CA HIS A 139 -12.73 0.81 -6.71
C HIS A 139 -11.54 0.64 -5.75
N GLY A 140 -10.44 0.04 -6.20
CA GLY A 140 -9.18 -0.10 -5.47
C GLY A 140 -8.32 1.17 -5.37
N GLY A 141 -8.75 2.28 -5.97
CA GLY A 141 -8.08 3.57 -5.88
C GLY A 141 -6.86 3.74 -6.79
N SER A 142 -6.85 3.03 -7.92
CA SER A 142 -5.89 3.29 -8.99
C SER A 142 -6.38 4.35 -9.96
#